data_AF-A0A974RXB1-F1
#
_entry.id   AF-A0A974RXB1-F1
#
_cell.length_a   1.000
_cell.length_b   1.000
_cell.length_c   1.000
_cell.angle_alpha   90.00
_cell.angle_beta   90.00
_cell.angle_gamma   90.00
#
_symmetry.space_group_name_H-M   'P 1'
#
loop_
_entity.id
_entity.type
_entity.pdbx_description
1 polymer ?
#
loop_
_entity_poly.entity_id
_entity_poly.type
_entity_poly.pdbx_seq_one_letter_code
_entity_poly.pdbx_strand_id
1 'polypeptide(L)'
;MKKIIPILITLFFITGYAHSEDFSITGGDKLDKYVNDSKFIKVKPSGEEVTYVFNAKPNAFFGVKVGDLEVLGGYVSFRNEKLCHATLSINKRSAFDTLLTRLKGSDLIKNTDKREGLFEKGTSYIFLSLEGDTRMVQVIYDRFVDNVMFAVLDANFCP
;
A
#
# COMPACT_ATOMS: atom_id res chain seq x y z
N MET A 1 -9.17 -12.97 -48.33
CA MET A 1 -7.77 -12.96 -47.84
C MET A 1 -7.23 -11.53 -47.91
N LYS A 2 -6.93 -10.91 -46.75
CA LYS A 2 -5.71 -10.12 -46.50
C LYS A 2 -5.80 -9.38 -45.15
N LYS A 3 -5.09 -9.98 -44.18
CA LYS A 3 -4.25 -9.38 -43.14
C LYS A 3 -4.90 -8.40 -42.15
N ILE A 4 -5.37 -9.00 -41.05
CA ILE A 4 -5.44 -8.38 -39.72
C ILE A 4 -4.00 -7.98 -39.34
N ILE A 5 -3.78 -6.70 -39.04
CA ILE A 5 -2.56 -6.21 -38.40
C ILE A 5 -2.83 -6.28 -36.88
N PRO A 6 -2.30 -7.25 -36.14
CA PRO A 6 -2.30 -7.16 -34.69
C PRO A 6 -1.28 -6.08 -34.32
N ILE A 7 -1.78 -4.94 -33.85
CA ILE A 7 -0.95 -3.93 -33.20
C ILE A 7 -0.29 -4.63 -32.01
N LEU A 8 1.02 -4.85 -32.16
CA LEU A 8 1.94 -5.24 -31.11
C LEU A 8 1.75 -4.26 -29.94
N ILE A 9 1.00 -4.67 -28.92
CA ILE A 9 1.13 -4.11 -27.59
C ILE A 9 2.50 -4.59 -27.14
N THR A 10 3.52 -3.78 -27.39
CA THR A 10 4.85 -4.00 -26.85
C THR A 10 4.70 -3.86 -25.34
N LEU A 11 4.62 -5.02 -24.68
CA LEU A 11 4.80 -5.14 -23.25
C LEU A 11 6.05 -4.34 -22.87
N PHE A 12 5.84 -3.23 -22.17
CA PHE A 12 6.84 -2.68 -21.26
C PHE A 12 6.97 -3.66 -20.10
N PHE A 13 7.60 -4.81 -20.35
CA PHE A 13 8.38 -5.50 -19.34
C PHE A 13 9.58 -4.61 -19.04
N ILE A 14 9.36 -3.56 -18.26
CA ILE A 14 10.44 -2.98 -17.46
C ILE A 14 10.69 -4.00 -16.36
N THR A 15 11.43 -5.06 -16.66
CA THR A 15 12.16 -5.83 -15.66
C THR A 15 13.30 -4.96 -15.16
N GLY A 16 12.94 -3.88 -14.46
CA GLY A 16 13.81 -3.26 -13.51
C GLY A 16 13.94 -4.26 -12.39
N TYR A 17 15.10 -4.90 -12.30
CA TYR A 17 15.53 -5.54 -11.07
C TYR A 17 15.43 -4.46 -10.00
N ALA A 18 14.33 -4.43 -9.25
CA ALA A 18 14.13 -3.46 -8.19
C ALA A 18 15.17 -3.81 -7.14
N HIS A 19 16.35 -3.17 -7.22
CA HIS A 19 17.19 -3.04 -6.06
C HIS A 19 16.26 -2.61 -4.93
N SER A 20 16.18 -3.41 -3.87
CA SER A 20 15.56 -2.96 -2.63
C SER A 20 16.39 -1.78 -2.18
N GLU A 21 15.99 -0.57 -2.55
CA GLU A 21 16.51 0.58 -1.85
C GLU A 21 15.98 0.47 -0.42
N ASP A 22 16.88 0.60 0.56
CA ASP A 22 16.52 0.48 1.97
C ASP A 22 15.64 1.67 2.39
N PHE A 23 14.34 1.54 2.17
CA PHE A 23 13.36 2.47 2.70
C PHE A 23 12.20 1.73 3.36
N SER A 24 11.56 2.43 4.28
CA SER A 24 10.36 1.98 4.98
C SER A 24 9.40 3.15 5.12
N ILE A 25 8.11 2.85 5.14
CA ILE A 25 7.06 3.82 5.41
C ILE A 25 6.59 3.61 6.84
N THR A 26 6.51 4.67 7.64
CA THR A 26 6.18 4.59 9.06
C THR A 26 5.13 5.64 9.45
N GLY A 27 4.37 5.38 10.51
CA GLY A 27 3.38 6.33 11.01
C GLY A 27 3.98 7.63 11.58
N GLY A 28 5.29 7.71 11.79
CA GLY A 28 5.99 8.93 12.19
C GLY A 28 6.66 9.69 11.03
N ASP A 29 6.53 9.20 9.79
CA ASP A 29 7.04 9.91 8.64
C ASP A 29 6.26 11.21 8.42
N LYS A 30 6.97 12.27 8.02
CA LYS A 30 6.37 13.58 7.71
C LYS A 30 6.38 13.85 6.21
N LEU A 31 5.55 14.80 5.77
CA LEU A 31 5.47 15.24 4.37
C LEU A 31 6.85 15.54 3.76
N ASP A 32 7.73 16.20 4.51
CA ASP A 32 9.08 16.58 4.05
C ASP A 32 9.95 15.38 3.64
N LYS A 33 9.73 14.19 4.22
CA LYS A 33 10.42 12.95 3.82
C LYS A 33 10.14 12.63 2.36
N TYR A 34 8.88 12.72 1.95
CA TYR A 34 8.42 12.33 0.61
C TYR A 34 8.68 13.42 -0.43
N VAL A 35 8.73 14.68 -0.02
CA VAL A 35 9.09 15.80 -0.90
C VAL A 35 10.54 15.73 -1.35
N ASN A 36 11.44 15.31 -0.46
CA ASN A 36 12.89 15.42 -0.66
C ASN A 36 13.57 14.09 -1.04
N ASP A 37 12.82 12.99 -1.18
CA ASP A 37 13.36 11.66 -1.53
C ASP A 37 13.00 11.27 -2.96
N SER A 38 14.04 10.97 -3.77
CA SER A 38 13.93 10.64 -5.19
C SER A 38 13.14 9.36 -5.48
N LYS A 39 12.89 8.51 -4.49
CA LYS A 39 12.03 7.30 -4.62
C LYS A 39 10.56 7.65 -4.82
N PHE A 40 10.16 8.87 -4.48
CA PHE A 40 8.79 9.30 -4.44
C PHE A 40 8.52 10.30 -5.55
N ILE A 41 7.51 10.01 -6.36
CA ILE A 41 7.06 10.88 -7.44
C ILE A 41 5.76 11.54 -7.00
N LYS A 42 5.78 12.87 -6.91
CA LYS A 42 4.59 13.66 -6.61
C LYS A 42 3.60 13.56 -7.76
N VAL A 43 2.40 13.05 -7.48
CA VAL A 43 1.24 13.01 -8.37
C VAL A 43 0.15 13.84 -7.70
N LYS A 44 -0.50 14.75 -8.45
CA LYS A 44 -1.69 15.47 -7.98
C LYS A 44 -2.93 14.81 -8.57
N PRO A 45 -3.64 13.91 -7.86
CA PRO A 45 -4.70 13.13 -8.47
C PRO A 45 -5.95 13.97 -8.76
N SER A 46 -6.21 15.02 -7.98
CA SER A 46 -7.18 16.11 -8.22
C SER A 46 -7.44 16.84 -6.89
N GLY A 47 -7.73 18.15 -6.93
CA GLY A 47 -8.11 18.92 -5.74
C GLY A 47 -6.98 19.17 -4.74
N GLU A 48 -7.31 19.09 -3.44
CA GLU A 48 -6.44 19.40 -2.29
C GLU A 48 -5.51 18.25 -1.89
N GLU A 49 -5.72 17.03 -2.41
CA GLU A 49 -4.90 15.87 -2.07
C GLU A 49 -3.56 15.87 -2.79
N VAL A 50 -2.48 15.70 -2.01
CA VAL A 50 -1.13 15.49 -2.53
C VAL A 50 -0.75 14.03 -2.36
N THR A 51 -0.42 13.36 -3.46
CA THR A 51 -0.04 11.95 -3.47
C THR A 51 1.41 11.79 -3.91
N TYR A 52 2.11 10.85 -3.28
CA TYR A 52 3.48 10.46 -3.59
C TYR A 52 3.47 8.97 -3.93
N VAL A 53 3.70 8.65 -5.19
CA VAL A 53 3.76 7.28 -5.68
C VAL A 53 5.20 6.79 -5.61
N PHE A 54 5.40 5.57 -5.14
CA PHE A 54 6.70 4.89 -5.15
C PHE A 54 6.56 3.57 -5.89
N ASN A 55 7.51 3.29 -6.78
CA ASN A 55 7.61 2.03 -7.52
C ASN A 55 8.77 1.14 -7.04
N ALA A 56 9.49 1.59 -6.00
CA ALA A 56 10.50 0.79 -5.32
C ALA A 56 9.85 -0.07 -4.24
N LYS A 57 10.44 -1.24 -3.96
CA LYS A 57 9.94 -2.16 -2.93
C LYS A 57 10.41 -1.71 -1.54
N PRO A 58 9.53 -1.34 -0.61
CA PRO A 58 9.93 -1.04 0.76
C PRO A 58 10.35 -2.31 1.50
N ASN A 59 11.25 -2.17 2.47
CA ASN A 59 11.58 -3.27 3.40
C ASN A 59 10.45 -3.52 4.41
N ALA A 60 9.85 -2.42 4.90
CA ALA A 60 8.72 -2.45 5.83
C ALA A 60 7.69 -1.36 5.50
N PHE A 61 6.43 -1.66 5.83
CA PHE A 61 5.29 -0.76 5.67
C PHE A 61 4.53 -0.71 7.00
N PHE A 62 4.57 0.44 7.67
CA PHE A 62 4.04 0.67 9.03
C PHE A 62 4.55 -0.37 10.04
N GLY A 63 5.86 -0.67 10.00
CA GLY A 63 6.51 -1.64 10.88
C GLY A 63 6.28 -3.11 10.49
N VAL A 64 5.41 -3.38 9.51
CA VAL A 64 5.21 -4.74 8.97
C VAL A 64 6.25 -5.00 7.89
N LYS A 65 7.06 -6.06 8.04
CA LYS A 65 8.02 -6.48 7.01
C LYS A 65 7.28 -6.85 5.72
N VAL A 66 7.73 -6.30 4.59
CA VAL A 66 7.17 -6.58 3.25
C VAL A 66 8.24 -6.81 2.18
N GLY A 67 9.53 -6.67 2.50
CA GLY A 67 10.62 -6.78 1.53
C GLY A 67 10.77 -8.17 0.86
N ASP A 68 10.20 -9.22 1.44
CA ASP A 68 10.15 -10.56 0.86
C ASP A 68 8.88 -10.82 0.02
N LEU A 69 7.95 -9.86 -0.01
CA LEU A 69 6.73 -9.94 -0.81
C LEU A 69 6.94 -9.31 -2.20
N GLU A 70 6.13 -9.75 -3.17
CA GLU A 70 6.13 -9.23 -4.53
C GLU A 70 5.32 -7.93 -4.62
N VAL A 71 5.88 -6.84 -4.09
CA VAL A 71 5.26 -5.51 -4.12
C VAL A 71 5.23 -4.99 -5.56
N LEU A 72 4.04 -4.60 -6.03
CA LEU A 72 3.81 -4.00 -7.34
C LEU A 72 3.97 -2.48 -7.35
N GLY A 73 3.83 -1.86 -6.18
CA GLY A 73 3.96 -0.42 -5.97
C GLY A 73 3.08 0.04 -4.83
N GLY A 74 3.07 1.35 -4.59
CA GLY A 74 2.21 1.95 -3.59
C GLY A 74 2.25 3.45 -3.64
N TYR A 75 1.52 4.05 -2.72
CA TYR A 75 1.51 5.50 -2.58
C TYR A 75 1.27 5.91 -1.14
N VAL A 76 1.62 7.16 -0.87
CA VAL A 76 1.24 7.90 0.33
C VAL A 76 0.46 9.11 -0.13
N SER A 77 -0.64 9.46 0.54
CA SER A 77 -1.33 10.71 0.26
C SER A 77 -1.76 11.47 1.49
N PHE A 78 -1.81 12.79 1.31
CA PHE A 78 -2.08 13.80 2.31
C PHE A 78 -3.21 14.68 1.78
N ARG A 79 -4.40 14.57 2.38
CA ARG A 79 -5.54 15.40 2.01
C ARG A 79 -5.69 16.61 2.91
N ASN A 80 -5.46 16.45 4.21
CA ASN A 80 -5.40 17.51 5.21
C ASN A 80 -4.64 17.01 6.46
N GLU A 81 -4.54 17.83 7.50
CA GLU A 81 -3.87 17.53 8.78
C GLU A 81 -4.45 16.32 9.55
N LYS A 82 -5.55 15.72 9.07
CA LYS A 82 -6.23 14.60 9.74
C LYS A 82 -6.46 13.39 8.84
N LEU A 83 -6.28 13.52 7.53
CA LEU A 83 -6.58 12.50 6.54
C LEU A 83 -5.34 12.22 5.70
N CYS A 84 -4.52 11.30 6.22
CA CYS A 84 -3.32 10.82 5.58
C CYS A 84 -3.40 9.30 5.51
N HIS A 85 -3.19 8.77 4.32
CA HIS A 85 -3.26 7.33 4.11
C HIS A 85 -2.13 6.86 3.22
N ALA A 86 -1.77 5.60 3.39
CA ALA A 86 -0.78 4.96 2.57
C ALA A 86 -1.31 3.60 2.14
N THR A 87 -1.01 3.23 0.90
CA THR A 87 -1.46 1.97 0.32
C THR A 87 -0.29 1.28 -0.35
N LEU A 88 -0.20 -0.03 -0.16
CA LEU A 88 0.73 -0.93 -0.82
C LEU A 88 -0.07 -1.96 -1.63
N SER A 89 0.32 -2.16 -2.88
CA SER A 89 -0.21 -3.21 -3.75
C SER A 89 0.81 -4.33 -3.88
N ILE A 90 0.38 -5.56 -3.64
CA ILE A 90 1.24 -6.75 -3.57
C ILE A 90 0.63 -7.86 -4.43
N ASN A 91 1.45 -8.51 -5.23
CA ASN A 91 1.03 -9.62 -6.07
C ASN A 91 0.80 -10.89 -5.22
N LYS A 92 -0.11 -11.74 -5.72
CA LYS A 92 -0.43 -13.08 -5.22
C LYS A 92 -1.26 -13.13 -3.95
N ARG A 93 -2.24 -14.04 -3.94
CA ARG A 93 -3.01 -14.42 -2.75
C ARG A 93 -2.17 -14.76 -1.52
N SER A 94 -1.04 -15.45 -1.67
CA SER A 94 -0.21 -15.87 -0.52
C SER A 94 0.35 -14.69 0.29
N ALA A 95 0.44 -13.51 -0.31
CA ALA A 95 0.80 -12.29 0.41
C ALA A 95 -0.28 -11.89 1.44
N PHE A 96 -1.55 -12.21 1.20
CA PHE A 96 -2.66 -11.91 2.10
C PHE A 96 -2.50 -12.63 3.43
N ASP A 97 -2.34 -13.96 3.38
CA ASP A 97 -2.16 -14.80 4.57
C ASP A 97 -0.89 -14.42 5.33
N THR A 98 0.17 -14.09 4.58
CA THR A 98 1.45 -13.63 5.15
C THR A 98 1.29 -12.30 5.87
N LEU A 99 0.63 -11.31 5.26
CA LEU A 99 0.35 -10.01 5.88
C LEU A 99 -0.55 -10.15 7.11
N LEU A 100 -1.62 -10.95 7.03
CA LEU A 100 -2.51 -11.19 8.17
C LEU A 100 -1.76 -11.80 9.35
N THR A 101 -0.85 -12.73 9.08
CA THR A 101 -0.01 -13.34 10.11
C THR A 101 0.92 -12.31 10.75
N ARG A 102 1.59 -11.47 9.94
CA ARG A 102 2.50 -10.43 10.43
C ARG A 102 1.77 -9.35 11.22
N LEU A 103 0.59 -8.93 10.76
CA LEU A 103 -0.23 -7.92 11.43
C LEU A 103 -0.65 -8.39 12.82
N LYS A 104 -1.14 -9.63 12.95
CA LYS A 104 -1.51 -10.21 14.26
C LYS A 104 -0.38 -10.20 15.29
N GLY A 105 0.87 -10.22 14.84
CA GLY A 105 2.06 -10.13 15.70
C GLY A 105 2.64 -8.72 15.83
N SER A 106 2.04 -7.70 15.22
CA SER A 106 2.58 -6.34 15.17
C SER A 106 1.90 -5.42 16.19
N ASP A 107 2.64 -4.42 16.66
CA ASP A 107 2.06 -3.36 17.50
C ASP A 107 1.09 -2.45 16.73
N LEU A 108 1.10 -2.49 15.39
CA LEU A 108 0.28 -1.65 14.52
C LEU A 108 -1.23 -1.83 14.78
N ILE A 109 -1.65 -3.05 15.10
CA ILE A 109 -3.05 -3.42 15.37
C ILE A 109 -3.26 -3.93 16.82
N LYS A 110 -2.36 -3.59 17.73
CA LYS A 110 -2.53 -3.91 19.15
C LYS A 110 -3.75 -3.15 19.69
N ASN A 111 -4.63 -3.84 20.41
CA ASN A 111 -5.86 -3.29 20.98
C ASN A 111 -6.88 -2.73 19.96
N THR A 112 -6.90 -3.27 18.73
CA THR A 112 -7.90 -2.87 17.72
C THR A 112 -9.09 -3.82 17.65
N ASP A 113 -10.29 -3.30 17.36
CA ASP A 113 -11.43 -4.10 16.92
C ASP A 113 -11.16 -4.68 15.52
N LYS A 114 -11.44 -5.98 15.35
CA LYS A 114 -11.23 -6.69 14.08
C LYS A 114 -12.58 -6.96 13.42
N ARG A 115 -12.73 -6.48 12.19
CA ARG A 115 -13.89 -6.75 11.34
C ARG A 115 -13.48 -7.52 10.09
N GLU A 116 -14.21 -8.59 9.82
CA GLU A 116 -14.00 -9.48 8.68
C GLU A 116 -15.22 -9.43 7.77
N GLY A 117 -14.98 -9.30 6.47
CA GLY A 117 -16.04 -9.22 5.47
C GLY A 117 -15.68 -9.93 4.18
N LEU A 118 -16.67 -10.61 3.60
CA LEU A 118 -16.64 -11.11 2.24
C LEU A 118 -17.42 -10.14 1.35
N PHE A 119 -16.86 -9.79 0.19
CA PHE A 119 -17.53 -8.98 -0.81
C PHE A 119 -17.30 -9.60 -2.20
N GLU A 120 -18.07 -9.15 -3.20
CA GLU A 120 -18.13 -9.77 -4.53
C GLU A 120 -16.75 -10.04 -5.18
N LYS A 121 -15.78 -9.15 -4.90
CA LYS A 121 -14.43 -9.18 -5.46
C LYS A 121 -13.35 -9.74 -4.55
N GLY A 122 -13.66 -10.14 -3.32
CA GLY A 122 -12.58 -10.53 -2.41
C GLY A 122 -12.91 -10.77 -0.95
N THR A 123 -11.85 -10.86 -0.15
CA THR A 123 -11.89 -10.92 1.32
C THR A 123 -11.20 -9.69 1.88
N SER A 124 -11.83 -9.01 2.85
CA SER A 124 -11.29 -7.81 3.50
C SER A 124 -11.22 -8.00 5.01
N TYR A 125 -10.10 -7.59 5.60
CA TYR A 125 -9.90 -7.46 7.03
C TYR A 125 -9.68 -5.99 7.35
N ILE A 126 -10.48 -5.45 8.26
CA ILE A 126 -10.38 -4.08 8.75
C ILE A 126 -10.08 -4.14 10.25
N PHE A 127 -9.03 -3.44 10.67
CA PHE A 127 -8.65 -3.27 12.07
C PHE A 127 -8.83 -1.80 12.44
N LEU A 128 -9.59 -1.53 13.50
CA LEU A 128 -9.91 -0.17 13.96
C LEU A 128 -9.39 0.02 15.39
N SER A 129 -8.58 1.05 15.63
CA SER A 129 -8.18 1.41 16.99
C SER A 129 -9.39 1.92 17.80
N LEU A 130 -9.50 1.45 19.04
CA LEU A 130 -10.56 1.84 19.98
C LEU A 130 -10.13 2.99 20.92
N GLU A 131 -8.83 3.23 21.06
CA GLU A 131 -8.28 4.24 21.95
C GLU A 131 -7.77 5.43 21.15
N GLY A 132 -8.44 6.59 21.25
CA GLY A 132 -7.95 7.97 21.01
C GLY A 132 -7.38 8.35 19.62
N ASP A 133 -6.68 7.43 18.98
CA ASP A 133 -5.96 7.56 17.72
C ASP A 133 -6.78 6.88 16.63
N THR A 134 -7.20 7.64 15.63
CA THR A 134 -8.02 7.15 14.53
C THR A 134 -7.13 6.42 13.53
N ARG A 135 -6.69 5.20 13.88
CA ARG A 135 -5.97 4.31 12.96
C ARG A 135 -6.91 3.24 12.42
N MET A 136 -6.98 3.15 11.10
CA MET A 136 -7.61 2.06 10.37
C MET A 136 -6.55 1.35 9.54
N VAL A 137 -6.45 0.03 9.72
CA VAL A 137 -5.63 -0.83 8.88
C VAL A 137 -6.54 -1.73 8.08
N GLN A 138 -6.34 -1.80 6.78
CA GLN A 138 -7.12 -2.64 5.89
C GLN A 138 -6.21 -3.55 5.08
N VAL A 139 -6.55 -4.83 5.02
CA VAL A 139 -5.95 -5.78 4.07
C VAL A 139 -7.06 -6.38 3.24
N ILE A 140 -6.96 -6.22 1.91
CA ILE A 140 -7.93 -6.74 0.95
C ILE A 140 -7.23 -7.67 -0.01
N TYR A 141 -7.78 -8.86 -0.24
CA TYR A 141 -7.42 -9.71 -1.37
C TYR A 141 -8.49 -9.63 -2.46
N ASP A 142 -8.11 -9.17 -3.66
CA ASP A 142 -8.93 -9.21 -4.87
C ASP A 142 -8.56 -10.44 -5.72
N ARG A 143 -9.52 -11.37 -5.86
CA ARG A 143 -9.32 -12.64 -6.57
C ARG A 143 -9.31 -12.52 -8.10
N PHE A 144 -9.83 -11.42 -8.66
CA PHE A 144 -9.93 -11.25 -10.11
C PHE A 144 -8.61 -10.81 -10.72
N VAL A 145 -7.84 -9.99 -9.99
CA VAL A 145 -6.53 -9.48 -10.40
C VAL A 145 -5.38 -10.12 -9.60
N ASP A 146 -5.68 -11.10 -8.74
CA ASP A 146 -4.76 -11.78 -7.82
C ASP A 146 -3.86 -10.79 -7.05
N ASN A 147 -4.50 -9.76 -6.48
CA ASN A 147 -3.81 -8.64 -5.83
C ASN A 147 -4.20 -8.51 -4.37
N VAL A 148 -3.23 -8.15 -3.54
CA VAL A 148 -3.43 -7.81 -2.14
C VAL A 148 -3.15 -6.33 -1.95
N MET A 149 -4.15 -5.61 -1.46
CA MET A 149 -4.01 -4.23 -1.01
C MET A 149 -3.79 -4.22 0.50
N PHE A 150 -2.74 -3.54 0.95
CA PHE A 150 -2.48 -3.24 2.35
C PHE A 150 -2.53 -1.72 2.53
N ALA A 151 -3.57 -1.22 3.17
CA ALA A 151 -3.81 0.19 3.39
C ALA A 151 -3.77 0.54 4.88
N VAL A 152 -3.22 1.70 5.19
CA VAL A 152 -3.22 2.29 6.54
C VAL A 152 -3.70 3.73 6.43
N LEU A 153 -4.75 4.05 7.17
CA LEU A 153 -5.20 5.42 7.46
C LEU A 153 -4.82 5.71 8.90
N ASP A 154 -3.99 6.72 9.14
CA ASP A 154 -3.49 7.04 10.47
C ASP A 154 -3.43 8.57 10.64
N ALA A 155 -4.14 9.10 11.63
CA ALA A 155 -4.12 10.52 11.92
C ALA A 155 -2.75 11.00 12.43
N ASN A 156 -1.97 10.14 13.10
CA ASN A 156 -0.63 10.47 13.62
C ASN A 156 0.43 10.61 12.53
N PHE A 157 0.09 10.16 11.32
CA PHE A 157 0.91 10.20 10.12
C PHE A 157 0.70 11.50 9.32
N CYS A 158 -0.19 12.39 9.77
CA CYS A 158 -0.38 13.70 9.17
C CYS A 158 0.62 14.74 9.70
N PRO A 159 1.04 15.69 8.85
CA PRO A 159 1.95 16.78 9.23
C PRO A 159 1.35 17.75 10.25
#